data_AF-A0A967EG82-F1
#
_entry.id   AF-A0A967EG82-F1
#
_cell.length_a   1.000
_cell.length_b   1.000
_cell.length_c   1.000
_cell.angle_alpha   90.00
_cell.angle_beta   90.00
_cell.angle_gamma   90.00
#
_symmetry.space_group_name_H-M   'P 1'
#
loop_
_entity.id
_entity.type
_entity.pdbx_description
1 polymer ?
#
loop_
_entity_poly.entity_id
_entity_poly.type
_entity_poly.pdbx_seq_one_letter_code
_entity_poly.pdbx_strand_id
1 'polypeptide(L)'
;MVTPADLPINTSASAIDMAEAIFGDGVTVVNASYTGATGSSGIYSNADSIAPGVTPSDSGVILSTGNAGDITNSTPPSWAWWLQNNSNQNTNTSTDTSGLDNDPLFNAAAGTNTYDASFMDVDFIPTGDTMTMQFVFASEEFPEYQTGIYQDFVGVWVNGQQVELSVGDGDADPNNLNATSNENLYVDNTNDQYNTEMDGFTVTMTLTIPVVPDDVNSIRIGIADVVDSQYDSNLLIAGDSVQTTLVAMDDATTLYPDGSKTVDLLGNDINNTGGTLAITQINGQDVVSGDVVTLATGQQVQVNGDGTVTLLGDGEIENVNFTYEVSSSTGQSDTGFVNVDSVPCFVAGTLIDTPDGRAPVETLVPGDMVMTKDDGPQPLRWIGRRDVPARGNFAPIRIAADTFGRHDTVLLSPLHRVLIRDSLADILFGEPEVLVAVRDLVNDHSVRRIEGGTVNYVHLLFDRHQVIYSGGLETESFLPGPQTTSSFEAELVAEICALFPEIDPETGQGYSPAARRCLKRFEAQVFVRRARVA
;
A
#
# COMPACT_ATOMS: atom_id res chain seq x y z
N MET A 1 19.90 15.01 11.98
CA MET A 1 21.18 14.54 12.56
C MET A 1 21.01 14.19 14.03
N VAL A 2 20.61 12.94 14.28
CA VAL A 2 20.60 12.34 15.62
C VAL A 2 21.98 11.75 15.95
N THR A 3 22.26 11.57 17.24
CA THR A 3 23.56 11.02 17.68
C THR A 3 23.57 9.50 17.44
N PRO A 4 24.61 8.95 16.80
CA PRO A 4 24.71 7.51 16.56
C PRO A 4 24.80 6.72 17.87
N ALA A 5 24.03 5.64 17.97
CA ALA A 5 24.08 4.70 19.08
C ALA A 5 23.87 3.26 18.58
N ASP A 6 24.72 2.34 19.03
CA ASP A 6 24.64 0.93 18.62
C ASP A 6 23.38 0.26 19.17
N LEU A 7 22.57 -0.30 18.27
CA LEU A 7 21.47 -1.18 18.61
C LEU A 7 22.02 -2.51 19.14
N PRO A 8 21.69 -2.92 20.38
CA PRO A 8 22.13 -4.20 20.91
C PRO A 8 21.49 -5.37 20.16
N ILE A 9 22.30 -6.11 19.39
CA ILE A 9 21.86 -7.28 18.62
C ILE A 9 22.64 -8.53 19.07
N ASN A 10 21.89 -9.56 19.50
CA ASN A 10 22.46 -10.87 19.79
C ASN A 10 22.51 -11.73 18.51
N THR A 11 23.60 -11.60 17.74
CA THR A 11 23.84 -12.39 16.52
C THR A 11 24.20 -13.86 16.78
N SER A 12 24.32 -14.25 18.06
CA SER A 12 24.54 -15.64 18.46
C SER A 12 23.26 -16.38 18.87
N ALA A 13 22.10 -15.72 18.76
CA ALA A 13 20.80 -16.31 19.06
C ALA A 13 20.54 -17.56 18.18
N SER A 14 19.96 -18.60 18.77
CA SER A 14 19.55 -19.76 17.98
C SER A 14 18.27 -19.47 17.21
N ALA A 15 17.97 -20.25 16.17
CA ALA A 15 16.72 -20.09 15.41
C ALA A 15 15.48 -20.25 16.29
N ILE A 16 15.52 -21.11 17.31
CA ILE A 16 14.41 -21.25 18.25
C ILE A 16 14.28 -20.03 19.16
N ASP A 17 15.39 -19.45 19.63
CA ASP A 17 15.33 -18.22 20.43
C ASP A 17 14.79 -17.05 19.61
N MET A 18 15.15 -16.96 18.33
CA MET A 18 14.62 -15.95 17.41
C MET A 18 13.13 -16.16 17.15
N ALA A 19 12.68 -17.40 16.94
CA ALA A 19 11.26 -17.69 16.75
C ALA A 19 10.45 -17.33 18.01
N GLU A 20 10.89 -17.77 19.19
CA GLU A 20 10.25 -17.43 20.47
C GLU A 20 10.30 -15.93 20.79
N ALA A 21 11.18 -15.15 20.15
CA ALA A 21 11.22 -13.70 20.31
C ALA A 21 10.13 -12.96 19.52
N ILE A 22 9.64 -13.52 18.40
CA ILE A 22 8.63 -12.87 17.53
C ILE A 22 7.23 -13.49 17.64
N PHE A 23 7.13 -14.76 18.06
CA PHE A 23 5.86 -15.45 18.26
C PHE A 23 5.26 -15.13 19.62
N GLY A 24 4.10 -14.49 19.61
CA GLY A 24 3.40 -14.00 20.80
C GLY A 24 2.16 -14.80 21.19
N ASP A 25 1.21 -14.11 21.81
CA ASP A 25 0.06 -14.73 22.47
C ASP A 25 -0.83 -15.54 21.50
N GLY A 26 -1.15 -16.76 21.91
CA GLY A 26 -2.03 -17.65 21.16
C GLY A 26 -1.31 -18.42 20.05
N VAL A 27 0.02 -18.41 20.02
CA VAL A 27 0.82 -19.25 19.12
C VAL A 27 1.88 -20.02 19.91
N THR A 28 2.11 -21.28 19.55
CA THR A 28 3.17 -22.13 20.13
C THR A 28 4.18 -22.52 19.08
N VAL A 29 5.44 -22.16 19.27
CA VAL A 29 6.54 -22.60 18.40
C VAL A 29 6.81 -24.09 18.62
N VAL A 30 6.93 -24.83 17.53
CA VAL A 30 7.23 -26.27 17.52
C VAL A 30 8.70 -26.52 17.20
N ASN A 31 9.20 -25.86 16.15
CA ASN A 31 10.57 -25.96 15.69
C ASN A 31 10.95 -24.73 14.87
N ALA A 32 12.24 -24.42 14.79
CA ALA A 32 12.75 -23.34 13.97
C ALA A 32 14.13 -23.67 13.40
N SER A 33 14.40 -23.18 12.19
CA SER A 33 15.71 -23.19 11.56
C SER A 33 16.01 -21.87 10.88
N TYR A 34 17.28 -21.55 10.75
CA TYR A 34 17.77 -20.34 10.09
C TYR A 34 18.76 -20.70 8.98
N THR A 35 18.66 -19.99 7.86
CA THR A 35 19.57 -20.06 6.73
C THR A 35 20.04 -18.65 6.41
N GLY A 36 21.36 -18.43 6.42
CA GLY A 36 22.01 -17.15 6.14
C GLY A 36 23.40 -17.11 6.77
N ALA A 37 24.13 -16.01 6.59
CA ALA A 37 25.45 -15.85 7.19
C ALA A 37 25.35 -15.63 8.72
N THR A 38 26.44 -15.93 9.44
CA THR A 38 26.50 -15.94 10.92
C THR A 38 26.37 -14.55 11.58
N GLY A 39 26.34 -13.46 10.80
CA GLY A 39 26.09 -12.09 11.26
C GLY A 39 24.84 -11.43 10.67
N SER A 40 24.11 -12.14 9.81
CA SER A 40 22.98 -11.61 9.04
C SER A 40 21.64 -11.77 9.74
N SER A 41 21.66 -12.16 11.02
CA SER A 41 20.46 -12.28 11.85
C SER A 41 20.78 -12.05 13.32
N GLY A 42 19.78 -11.66 14.11
CA GLY A 42 19.89 -11.68 15.57
C GLY A 42 18.65 -11.16 16.27
N ILE A 43 18.66 -11.22 17.60
CA ILE A 43 17.62 -10.63 18.45
C ILE A 43 18.07 -9.22 18.85
N TYR A 44 17.30 -8.20 18.47
CA TYR A 44 17.53 -6.81 18.90
C TYR A 44 16.79 -6.49 20.21
N SER A 45 17.25 -5.49 20.96
CA SER A 45 16.63 -5.10 22.25
C SER A 45 16.89 -3.64 22.63
N ASN A 46 16.05 -3.08 23.51
CA ASN A 46 16.08 -1.67 23.95
C ASN A 46 15.88 -0.66 22.80
N ALA A 47 15.25 -1.10 21.72
CA ALA A 47 15.21 -0.38 20.47
C ALA A 47 14.38 0.92 20.56
N ASP A 48 13.34 0.97 21.39
CA ASP A 48 12.54 2.19 21.62
C ASP A 48 13.40 3.33 22.17
N SER A 49 14.45 2.97 22.93
CA SER A 49 15.37 3.94 23.51
C SER A 49 16.56 4.30 22.62
N ILE A 50 16.93 3.43 21.68
CA ILE A 50 18.15 3.54 20.87
C ILE A 50 17.86 4.00 19.45
N ALA A 51 16.85 3.43 18.79
CA ALA A 51 16.49 3.70 17.40
C ALA A 51 14.97 3.96 17.27
N PRO A 52 14.41 4.92 18.03
CA PRO A 52 12.97 5.20 18.01
C PRO A 52 12.49 5.54 16.59
N GLY A 53 11.39 4.92 16.20
CA GLY A 53 10.78 5.07 14.87
C GLY A 53 11.38 4.18 13.78
N VAL A 54 12.61 3.66 13.95
CA VAL A 54 13.23 2.73 12.97
C VAL A 54 12.80 1.29 13.23
N THR A 55 12.68 0.91 14.50
CA THR A 55 12.30 -0.45 14.89
C THR A 55 10.80 -0.55 15.15
N PRO A 56 10.13 -1.66 14.79
CA PRO A 56 8.69 -1.79 14.99
C PRO A 56 8.29 -2.05 16.45
N SER A 57 9.24 -2.34 17.33
CA SER A 57 9.04 -2.61 18.77
C SER A 57 10.36 -2.49 19.53
N ASP A 58 10.33 -2.55 20.88
CA ASP A 58 11.54 -2.47 21.72
C ASP A 58 12.50 -3.66 21.57
N SER A 59 11.96 -4.84 21.23
CA SER A 59 12.72 -6.06 20.97
C SER A 59 12.08 -6.88 19.86
N GLY A 60 12.88 -7.68 19.17
CA GLY A 60 12.41 -8.51 18.07
C GLY A 60 13.57 -9.16 17.34
N VAL A 61 13.36 -9.54 16.08
CA VAL A 61 14.39 -10.19 15.24
C VAL A 61 14.74 -9.29 14.07
N ILE A 62 16.03 -9.21 13.76
CA ILE A 62 16.54 -8.61 12.53
C ILE A 62 17.07 -9.71 11.61
N LEU A 63 16.71 -9.64 10.33
CA LEU A 63 17.32 -10.36 9.23
C LEU A 63 17.92 -9.33 8.27
N SER A 64 19.13 -9.57 7.78
CA SER A 64 19.88 -8.65 6.94
C SER A 64 20.45 -9.38 5.74
N THR A 65 20.52 -8.72 4.59
CA THR A 65 21.31 -9.23 3.46
C THR A 65 22.80 -8.98 3.65
N GLY A 66 23.11 -7.94 4.45
CA GLY A 66 24.42 -7.63 5.00
C GLY A 66 24.66 -8.17 6.42
N ASN A 67 25.39 -7.38 7.20
CA ASN A 67 25.64 -7.63 8.62
C ASN A 67 24.59 -6.88 9.47
N ALA A 68 23.79 -7.62 10.22
CA ALA A 68 22.74 -7.04 11.05
C ALA A 68 23.25 -6.02 12.07
N GLY A 69 24.50 -6.15 12.53
CA GLY A 69 25.13 -5.20 13.45
C GLY A 69 25.35 -3.80 12.87
N ASP A 70 25.34 -3.67 11.54
CA ASP A 70 25.68 -2.43 10.84
C ASP A 70 24.43 -1.57 10.52
N ILE A 71 23.23 -2.01 10.95
CA ILE A 71 21.98 -1.22 10.81
C ILE A 71 22.04 0.14 11.53
N THR A 72 22.82 0.25 12.60
CA THR A 72 23.06 1.49 13.36
C THR A 72 24.55 1.74 13.51
N ASN A 73 24.95 3.00 13.64
CA ASN A 73 26.33 3.35 13.85
C ASN A 73 26.71 3.57 15.32
N SER A 74 28.00 3.46 15.58
CA SER A 74 28.61 3.72 16.88
C SER A 74 29.07 5.16 17.00
N THR A 75 28.94 5.74 18.21
CA THR A 75 29.57 7.02 18.50
C THR A 75 31.10 6.89 18.36
N PRO A 76 31.78 7.72 17.53
CA PRO A 76 33.23 7.67 17.41
C PRO A 76 33.90 7.87 18.76
N PRO A 77 35.01 7.17 19.05
CA PRO A 77 35.68 7.31 20.33
C PRO A 77 36.18 8.75 20.50
N SER A 78 36.14 9.26 21.73
CA SER A 78 36.40 10.68 22.04
C SER A 78 37.78 11.21 21.59
N TRP A 79 38.74 10.33 21.32
CA TRP A 79 40.06 10.71 20.79
C TRP A 79 40.08 10.91 19.27
N ALA A 80 39.05 10.44 18.55
CA ALA A 80 38.91 10.49 17.08
C ALA A 80 37.99 11.64 16.62
N TRP A 81 38.22 12.85 17.15
CA TRP A 81 37.39 14.05 16.90
C TRP A 81 37.27 14.48 15.43
N TRP A 82 38.06 13.89 14.52
CA TRP A 82 38.01 14.15 13.08
C TRP A 82 37.06 13.22 12.32
N LEU A 83 36.54 12.16 12.95
CA LEU A 83 35.49 11.32 12.39
C LEU A 83 34.14 12.04 12.53
N GLN A 84 33.27 11.88 11.53
CA GLN A 84 31.91 12.40 11.59
C GLN A 84 31.13 11.64 12.65
N ASN A 85 30.19 12.30 13.32
CA ASN A 85 29.37 11.73 14.38
C ASN A 85 27.91 11.75 13.92
N ASN A 86 27.69 11.13 12.76
CA ASN A 86 26.41 11.05 12.09
C ASN A 86 25.85 9.64 12.22
N SER A 87 24.53 9.49 12.07
CA SER A 87 23.80 8.24 12.22
C SER A 87 23.73 7.42 10.95
N ASN A 88 23.94 8.09 9.80
CA ASN A 88 24.09 7.56 8.46
C ASN A 88 25.34 8.20 7.85
N GLN A 89 26.46 7.47 7.89
CA GLN A 89 27.79 7.98 7.51
C GLN A 89 28.21 7.60 6.10
N ASN A 90 27.62 6.54 5.53
CA ASN A 90 28.00 6.01 4.23
C ASN A 90 26.75 5.74 3.40
N THR A 91 26.53 6.51 2.33
CA THR A 91 25.39 6.33 1.40
C THR A 91 25.54 5.09 0.48
N ASN A 92 26.34 4.11 0.89
CA ASN A 92 26.62 2.87 0.16
C ASN A 92 27.10 1.77 1.13
N THR A 93 26.48 1.65 2.31
CA THR A 93 26.82 0.55 3.22
C THR A 93 26.48 -0.77 2.54
N SER A 94 27.49 -1.60 2.35
CA SER A 94 27.36 -2.90 1.71
C SER A 94 28.39 -3.85 2.30
N THR A 95 27.89 -4.98 2.80
CA THR A 95 28.65 -6.04 3.41
C THR A 95 28.25 -7.34 2.74
N ASP A 96 28.90 -7.65 1.61
CA ASP A 96 28.77 -8.95 0.92
C ASP A 96 28.89 -10.08 1.95
N THR A 97 27.83 -10.90 2.05
CA THR A 97 27.81 -12.00 3.01
C THR A 97 28.02 -13.33 2.30
N SER A 98 27.66 -14.43 2.97
CA SER A 98 27.70 -15.76 2.37
C SER A 98 26.31 -16.38 2.50
N GLY A 99 25.28 -15.55 2.30
CA GLY A 99 23.89 -15.98 2.33
C GLY A 99 23.60 -16.94 1.18
N LEU A 100 22.38 -17.47 1.14
CA LEU A 100 22.04 -18.44 0.10
C LEU A 100 21.68 -17.73 -1.21
N ASP A 101 22.49 -17.94 -2.23
CA ASP A 101 22.16 -17.50 -3.59
C ASP A 101 21.10 -18.39 -4.24
N ASN A 102 20.24 -17.78 -5.04
CA ASN A 102 19.27 -18.43 -5.92
C ASN A 102 18.34 -19.41 -5.18
N ASP A 103 17.85 -19.03 -4.00
CA ASP A 103 16.76 -19.79 -3.37
C ASP A 103 15.54 -19.80 -4.31
N PRO A 104 14.94 -20.97 -4.61
CA PRO A 104 13.86 -21.05 -5.59
C PRO A 104 12.61 -20.24 -5.26
N LEU A 105 12.28 -20.04 -3.97
CA LEU A 105 11.10 -19.26 -3.57
C LEU A 105 11.35 -17.77 -3.75
N PHE A 106 12.52 -17.30 -3.32
CA PHE A 106 12.95 -15.91 -3.52
C PHE A 106 13.08 -15.58 -5.01
N ASN A 107 13.69 -16.45 -5.82
CA ASN A 107 13.77 -16.25 -7.27
C ASN A 107 12.39 -16.20 -7.95
N ALA A 108 11.46 -17.03 -7.50
CA ALA A 108 10.12 -17.07 -8.06
C ALA A 108 9.34 -15.79 -7.74
N ALA A 109 9.46 -15.29 -6.50
CA ALA A 109 8.81 -14.07 -6.07
C ALA A 109 9.43 -12.82 -6.71
N ALA A 110 10.77 -12.73 -6.72
CA ALA A 110 11.49 -11.63 -7.37
C ALA A 110 11.43 -11.66 -8.92
N GLY A 111 11.03 -12.79 -9.51
CA GLY A 111 10.99 -13.00 -10.97
C GLY A 111 12.38 -13.03 -11.65
N THR A 112 13.45 -13.09 -10.87
CA THR A 112 14.86 -13.05 -11.30
C THR A 112 15.74 -13.77 -10.28
N ASN A 113 17.06 -13.74 -10.45
CA ASN A 113 17.99 -14.32 -9.47
C ASN A 113 18.13 -13.42 -8.24
N THR A 114 18.13 -14.05 -7.06
CA THR A 114 18.41 -13.41 -5.77
C THR A 114 19.73 -13.91 -5.17
N TYR A 115 20.30 -13.12 -4.27
CA TYR A 115 21.59 -13.35 -3.62
C TYR A 115 21.49 -13.12 -2.10
N ASP A 116 22.45 -13.65 -1.37
CA ASP A 116 22.65 -13.40 0.07
C ASP A 116 21.41 -13.55 0.97
N ALA A 117 20.52 -14.51 0.64
CA ALA A 117 19.28 -14.68 1.38
C ALA A 117 19.53 -15.01 2.86
N SER A 118 18.79 -14.30 3.72
CA SER A 118 18.71 -14.48 5.18
C SER A 118 17.26 -14.75 5.56
N PHE A 119 16.97 -15.99 5.98
CA PHE A 119 15.59 -16.40 6.27
C PHE A 119 15.49 -17.44 7.38
N MET A 120 14.32 -17.47 8.01
CA MET A 120 13.93 -18.45 9.00
C MET A 120 12.75 -19.29 8.51
N ASP A 121 12.77 -20.57 8.83
CA ASP A 121 11.63 -21.49 8.70
C ASP A 121 11.17 -21.87 10.11
N VAL A 122 9.89 -21.70 10.41
CA VAL A 122 9.30 -21.97 11.73
C VAL A 122 8.04 -22.81 11.57
N ASP A 123 7.97 -23.91 12.32
CA ASP A 123 6.75 -24.69 12.51
C ASP A 123 6.07 -24.23 13.81
N PHE A 124 4.77 -23.97 13.77
CA PHE A 124 4.02 -23.44 14.90
C PHE A 124 2.57 -23.95 14.94
N ILE A 125 1.92 -23.83 16.10
CA ILE A 125 0.51 -24.17 16.31
C ILE A 125 -0.22 -22.92 16.82
N PRO A 126 -1.10 -22.29 16.01
CA PRO A 126 -1.91 -21.15 16.43
C PRO A 126 -3.23 -21.61 17.07
N THR A 127 -3.79 -20.79 17.95
CA THR A 127 -5.11 -21.01 18.54
C THR A 127 -6.25 -20.33 17.76
N GLY A 128 -5.94 -19.26 17.01
CA GLY A 128 -6.84 -18.62 16.06
C GLY A 128 -6.63 -19.08 14.61
N ASP A 129 -7.57 -18.72 13.74
CA ASP A 129 -7.51 -18.98 12.29
C ASP A 129 -6.90 -17.83 11.48
N THR A 130 -6.58 -16.72 12.15
CA THR A 130 -5.92 -15.54 11.59
C THR A 130 -4.84 -15.07 12.56
N MET A 131 -3.65 -14.79 12.05
CA MET A 131 -2.56 -14.19 12.81
C MET A 131 -2.01 -12.95 12.09
N THR A 132 -1.30 -12.10 12.80
CA THR A 132 -0.57 -10.96 12.21
C THR A 132 0.94 -11.13 12.31
N MET A 133 1.70 -10.29 11.61
CA MET A 133 3.15 -10.15 11.78
C MET A 133 3.54 -8.71 11.47
N GLN A 134 4.17 -8.03 12.42
CA GLN A 134 4.60 -6.65 12.24
C GLN A 134 6.07 -6.56 11.89
N PHE A 135 6.41 -5.64 10.99
CA PHE A 135 7.79 -5.47 10.56
C PHE A 135 8.11 -4.05 10.07
N VAL A 136 9.40 -3.70 10.05
CA VAL A 136 9.94 -2.57 9.29
C VAL A 136 10.94 -3.10 8.28
N PHE A 137 10.89 -2.56 7.07
CA PHE A 137 11.91 -2.76 6.05
C PHE A 137 12.77 -1.49 5.93
N ALA A 138 14.09 -1.63 6.03
CA ALA A 138 15.04 -0.53 5.97
C ALA A 138 16.16 -0.86 4.98
N SER A 139 16.55 0.10 4.15
CA SER A 139 17.46 -0.16 3.03
C SER A 139 18.30 1.07 2.65
N GLU A 140 19.51 0.81 2.17
CA GLU A 140 20.38 1.77 1.48
C GLU A 140 19.95 2.00 0.01
N GLU A 141 19.00 1.21 -0.50
CA GLU A 141 18.45 1.41 -1.85
C GLU A 141 17.41 2.55 -1.92
N PHE A 142 16.88 2.96 -0.76
CA PHE A 142 16.06 4.15 -0.64
C PHE A 142 16.93 5.41 -0.62
N PRO A 143 16.46 6.57 -1.13
CA PRO A 143 15.41 6.79 -2.13
C PRO A 143 15.88 6.61 -3.59
N GLU A 144 17.13 6.25 -3.85
CA GLU A 144 17.75 6.35 -5.19
C GLU A 144 17.28 5.29 -6.18
N TYR A 145 16.88 4.10 -5.72
CA TYR A 145 16.49 2.96 -6.55
C TYR A 145 14.99 2.59 -6.45
N GLN A 146 14.14 3.59 -6.22
CA GLN A 146 12.65 3.51 -6.16
C GLN A 146 11.94 2.96 -7.42
N THR A 147 12.67 2.73 -8.51
CA THR A 147 12.15 2.13 -9.75
C THR A 147 13.21 1.23 -10.37
N GLY A 148 13.08 -0.09 -10.21
CA GLY A 148 14.08 -1.03 -10.73
C GLY A 148 13.77 -2.51 -10.48
N ILE A 149 14.55 -3.37 -11.14
CA ILE A 149 14.57 -4.84 -10.95
C ILE A 149 15.62 -5.28 -9.92
N TYR A 150 16.23 -4.33 -9.20
CA TYR A 150 17.42 -4.53 -8.37
C TYR A 150 17.09 -4.59 -6.87
N GLN A 151 15.81 -4.72 -6.52
CA GLN A 151 15.32 -4.36 -5.20
C GLN A 151 15.27 -5.52 -4.22
N ASP A 152 15.84 -5.32 -3.03
CA ASP A 152 15.85 -6.32 -1.99
C ASP A 152 14.43 -6.72 -1.59
N PHE A 153 14.21 -8.03 -1.54
CA PHE A 153 12.88 -8.60 -1.48
C PHE A 153 12.62 -9.22 -0.10
N VAL A 154 11.59 -8.74 0.58
CA VAL A 154 11.04 -9.39 1.79
C VAL A 154 9.98 -10.40 1.37
N GLY A 155 10.19 -11.66 1.76
CA GLY A 155 9.31 -12.77 1.45
C GLY A 155 8.76 -13.45 2.69
N VAL A 156 7.43 -13.63 2.71
CA VAL A 156 6.74 -14.44 3.72
C VAL A 156 5.93 -15.53 3.03
N TRP A 157 6.11 -16.78 3.43
CA TRP A 157 5.33 -17.91 2.93
C TRP A 157 4.73 -18.70 4.08
N VAL A 158 3.43 -18.95 4.03
CA VAL A 158 2.70 -19.70 5.05
C VAL A 158 2.04 -20.90 4.39
N ASN A 159 2.31 -22.09 4.92
CA ASN A 159 1.87 -23.37 4.37
C ASN A 159 2.18 -23.52 2.86
N GLY A 160 3.31 -22.95 2.43
CA GLY A 160 3.78 -22.97 1.05
C GLY A 160 3.08 -21.99 0.10
N GLN A 161 2.27 -21.06 0.61
CA GLN A 161 1.69 -19.96 -0.17
C GLN A 161 2.33 -18.64 0.26
N GLN A 162 2.69 -17.79 -0.70
CA GLN A 162 3.23 -16.47 -0.40
C GLN A 162 2.13 -15.59 0.21
N VAL A 163 2.48 -14.84 1.25
CA VAL A 163 1.61 -13.82 1.85
C VAL A 163 1.97 -12.49 1.21
N GLU A 164 0.97 -11.81 0.68
CA GLU A 164 1.09 -10.49 0.07
C GLU A 164 0.68 -9.41 1.08
N LEU A 165 1.29 -8.23 1.01
CA LEU A 165 0.81 -7.02 1.68
C LEU A 165 -0.58 -6.63 1.13
N SER A 166 -1.40 -6.00 1.96
CA SER A 166 -2.68 -5.46 1.50
C SER A 166 -2.57 -4.11 0.79
N VAL A 167 -1.38 -3.50 0.78
CA VAL A 167 -1.09 -2.23 0.12
C VAL A 167 -0.41 -2.43 -1.24
N GLY A 168 -0.88 -1.73 -2.27
CA GLY A 168 -0.18 -1.62 -3.56
C GLY A 168 -0.25 -2.83 -4.50
N ASP A 169 0.88 -3.37 -4.96
CA ASP A 169 0.97 -4.68 -5.67
C ASP A 169 0.98 -5.88 -4.72
N GLY A 170 1.09 -5.66 -3.42
CA GLY A 170 1.22 -6.73 -2.44
C GLY A 170 2.66 -7.14 -2.14
N ASP A 171 3.65 -6.50 -2.77
CA ASP A 171 5.07 -6.70 -2.46
C ASP A 171 5.56 -5.69 -1.41
N ALA A 172 6.42 -6.13 -0.50
CA ALA A 172 7.09 -5.28 0.50
C ALA A 172 8.45 -4.81 -0.02
N ASP A 173 8.42 -3.96 -1.06
CA ASP A 173 9.62 -3.51 -1.77
C ASP A 173 9.66 -1.97 -1.98
N PRO A 174 10.83 -1.40 -2.32
CA PRO A 174 10.98 0.02 -2.65
C PRO A 174 10.16 0.51 -3.87
N ASN A 175 9.69 -0.37 -4.77
CA ASN A 175 8.81 0.00 -5.88
C ASN A 175 7.40 0.33 -5.37
N ASN A 176 6.94 -0.41 -4.36
CA ASN A 176 5.63 -0.26 -3.77
C ASN A 176 5.60 0.85 -2.69
N LEU A 177 6.64 0.96 -1.87
CA LEU A 177 6.72 1.83 -0.69
C LEU A 177 7.81 2.89 -0.84
N ASN A 178 7.49 4.08 -1.37
CA ASN A 178 8.46 5.15 -1.59
C ASN A 178 7.84 6.55 -1.53
N ALA A 179 8.68 7.57 -1.71
CA ALA A 179 8.28 8.99 -1.73
C ALA A 179 7.27 9.37 -2.83
N THR A 180 6.82 8.44 -3.68
CA THR A 180 5.84 8.68 -4.75
C THR A 180 4.69 7.66 -4.81
N SER A 181 4.83 6.52 -4.12
CA SER A 181 3.87 5.41 -4.05
C SER A 181 3.77 4.97 -2.59
N ASN A 182 2.58 5.02 -1.99
CA ASN A 182 2.40 4.79 -0.55
C ASN A 182 3.32 5.68 0.32
N GLU A 183 3.44 6.97 -0.02
CA GLU A 183 4.37 7.92 0.63
C GLU A 183 4.24 7.97 2.15
N ASN A 184 3.02 7.81 2.65
CA ASN A 184 2.73 7.77 4.10
C ASN A 184 3.36 6.58 4.83
N LEU A 185 3.77 5.54 4.11
CA LEU A 185 4.37 4.34 4.67
C LEU A 185 5.90 4.36 4.56
N TYR A 186 6.49 5.39 3.94
CA TYR A 186 7.92 5.57 3.74
C TYR A 186 8.46 6.70 4.62
N VAL A 187 9.66 6.49 5.17
CA VAL A 187 10.39 7.46 5.97
C VAL A 187 11.77 7.68 5.37
N ASP A 188 12.05 8.93 4.99
CA ASP A 188 13.35 9.37 4.49
C ASP A 188 14.35 9.58 5.64
N ASN A 189 15.56 9.05 5.48
CA ASN A 189 16.66 9.21 6.43
C ASN A 189 17.94 9.81 5.82
N THR A 190 17.89 10.33 4.59
CA THR A 190 19.05 10.93 3.89
C THR A 190 19.67 12.14 4.61
N ASN A 191 19.02 12.68 5.64
CA ASN A 191 19.52 13.80 6.46
C ASN A 191 19.86 13.40 7.91
N ASP A 192 20.16 12.12 8.16
CA ASP A 192 20.49 11.55 9.49
C ASP A 192 19.38 11.83 10.52
N GLN A 193 18.12 11.71 10.12
CA GLN A 193 16.98 12.08 10.97
C GLN A 193 16.69 11.03 12.05
N TYR A 194 17.11 9.80 11.79
CA TYR A 194 16.88 8.62 12.61
C TYR A 194 18.20 7.87 12.83
N ASN A 195 18.27 7.10 13.93
CA ASN A 195 19.49 6.38 14.29
C ASN A 195 19.55 5.06 13.55
N THR A 196 19.82 5.13 12.26
CA THR A 196 20.12 4.00 11.37
C THR A 196 21.04 4.46 10.26
N GLU A 197 21.91 3.58 9.79
CA GLU A 197 22.75 3.84 8.63
C GLU A 197 21.96 3.81 7.32
N MET A 198 20.79 3.16 7.31
CA MET A 198 19.96 3.05 6.11
C MET A 198 19.45 4.43 5.63
N ASP A 199 19.44 4.64 4.32
CA ASP A 199 19.02 5.90 3.70
C ASP A 199 17.48 6.11 3.75
N GLY A 200 16.70 5.04 3.91
CA GLY A 200 15.27 5.09 4.19
C GLY A 200 14.71 3.81 4.80
N PHE A 201 13.49 3.89 5.33
CA PHE A 201 12.79 2.74 5.93
C PHE A 201 11.26 2.93 5.89
N THR A 202 10.51 1.87 6.19
CA THR A 202 9.04 1.93 6.26
C THR A 202 8.56 2.32 7.65
N VAL A 203 7.33 2.83 7.79
CA VAL A 203 6.62 2.75 9.08
C VAL A 203 6.44 1.28 9.50
N THR A 204 5.96 1.02 10.72
CA THR A 204 5.59 -0.35 11.11
C THR A 204 4.49 -0.86 10.17
N MET A 205 4.84 -1.87 9.37
CA MET A 205 3.97 -2.60 8.45
C MET A 205 3.40 -3.83 9.15
N THR A 206 2.34 -4.40 8.58
CA THR A 206 1.71 -5.64 9.09
C THR A 206 1.43 -6.62 7.97
N LEU A 207 1.30 -7.91 8.29
CA LEU A 207 0.72 -8.92 7.39
C LEU A 207 -0.41 -9.62 8.12
N THR A 208 -1.60 -9.68 7.51
CA THR A 208 -2.70 -10.52 8.00
C THR A 208 -2.64 -11.89 7.32
N ILE A 209 -2.48 -12.93 8.12
CA ILE A 209 -2.12 -14.27 7.66
C ILE A 209 -3.21 -15.27 8.05
N PRO A 210 -3.88 -15.94 7.09
CA PRO A 210 -4.76 -17.06 7.39
C PRO A 210 -3.95 -18.29 7.80
N VAL A 211 -4.36 -18.95 8.88
CA VAL A 211 -3.71 -20.14 9.43
C VAL A 211 -4.73 -21.19 9.85
N VAL A 212 -4.26 -22.44 10.04
CA VAL A 212 -5.12 -23.53 10.51
C VAL A 212 -5.04 -23.60 12.04
N PRO A 213 -6.12 -23.30 12.78
CA PRO A 213 -6.10 -23.37 14.24
C PRO A 213 -5.91 -24.80 14.73
N ASP A 214 -5.21 -24.94 15.86
CA ASP A 214 -4.95 -26.21 16.56
C ASP A 214 -4.20 -27.29 15.73
N ASP A 215 -3.60 -26.90 14.60
CA ASP A 215 -2.78 -27.77 13.75
C ASP A 215 -1.41 -27.13 13.48
N VAL A 216 -0.46 -27.95 13.02
CA VAL A 216 0.89 -27.46 12.67
C VAL A 216 0.82 -26.68 11.36
N ASN A 217 1.23 -25.41 11.42
CA ASN A 217 1.45 -24.54 10.29
C ASN A 217 2.96 -24.33 10.12
N SER A 218 3.39 -24.01 8.90
CA SER A 218 4.79 -23.65 8.59
C SER A 218 4.84 -22.23 8.05
N ILE A 219 5.75 -21.40 8.55
CA ILE A 219 6.05 -20.09 7.99
C ILE A 219 7.53 -19.98 7.62
N ARG A 220 7.81 -19.39 6.46
CA ARG A 220 9.13 -18.88 6.08
C ARG A 220 9.07 -17.35 6.09
N ILE A 221 10.05 -16.72 6.72
CA ILE A 221 10.21 -15.27 6.76
C ILE A 221 11.65 -14.94 6.36
N GLY A 222 11.86 -14.05 5.40
CA GLY A 222 13.22 -13.65 5.08
C GLY A 222 13.36 -12.51 4.09
N ILE A 223 14.61 -12.19 3.83
CA ILE A 223 15.06 -11.12 2.95
C ILE A 223 16.17 -11.65 2.03
N ALA A 224 16.26 -11.14 0.80
CA ALA A 224 17.34 -11.47 -0.13
C ALA A 224 17.61 -10.30 -1.07
N ASP A 225 18.87 -10.16 -1.50
CA ASP A 225 19.24 -9.18 -2.50
C ASP A 225 18.73 -9.59 -3.87
N VAL A 226 18.39 -8.63 -4.72
CA VAL A 226 17.85 -8.91 -6.06
C VAL A 226 18.77 -8.35 -7.14
N VAL A 227 19.15 -9.20 -8.10
CA VAL A 227 20.02 -8.91 -9.26
C VAL A 227 21.51 -8.68 -8.96
N ASP A 228 21.91 -7.96 -7.92
CA ASP A 228 23.30 -7.93 -7.43
C ASP A 228 23.38 -8.00 -5.90
N SER A 229 24.58 -8.14 -5.32
CA SER A 229 24.82 -8.18 -3.86
C SER A 229 25.35 -6.83 -3.33
N GLN A 230 24.97 -5.72 -3.99
CA GLN A 230 25.38 -4.39 -3.57
C GLN A 230 24.25 -3.72 -2.79
N TYR A 231 24.62 -3.00 -1.73
CA TYR A 231 23.74 -2.34 -0.75
C TYR A 231 23.07 -3.32 0.20
N ASP A 232 23.11 -3.02 1.50
CA ASP A 232 22.52 -3.88 2.51
C ASP A 232 21.08 -3.44 2.82
N SER A 233 20.17 -4.41 2.95
CA SER A 233 18.82 -4.19 3.49
C SER A 233 18.56 -5.01 4.74
N ASN A 234 17.60 -4.54 5.53
CA ASN A 234 17.25 -5.09 6.82
C ASN A 234 15.73 -5.25 6.95
N LEU A 235 15.32 -6.44 7.37
CA LEU A 235 13.98 -6.76 7.81
C LEU A 235 13.98 -6.87 9.34
N LEU A 236 13.29 -5.95 10.01
CA LEU A 236 13.09 -5.96 11.45
C LEU A 236 11.68 -6.45 11.76
N ILE A 237 11.54 -7.53 12.52
CA ILE A 237 10.27 -8.14 12.89
C ILE A 237 10.01 -7.86 14.37
N ALA A 238 8.83 -7.32 14.69
CA ALA A 238 8.49 -6.98 16.05
C ALA A 238 8.35 -8.21 16.94
N GLY A 239 8.83 -8.08 18.17
CA GLY A 239 8.67 -9.09 19.20
C GLY A 239 7.21 -9.29 19.56
N ASP A 240 6.84 -10.54 19.84
CA ASP A 240 5.47 -10.99 20.16
C ASP A 240 4.39 -10.64 19.11
N SER A 241 4.76 -10.09 17.94
CA SER A 241 3.80 -9.63 16.93
C SER A 241 3.16 -10.76 16.14
N VAL A 242 3.76 -11.95 16.13
CA VAL A 242 3.18 -13.14 15.51
C VAL A 242 2.19 -13.79 16.48
N GLN A 243 0.97 -13.26 16.51
CA GLN A 243 -0.05 -13.60 17.51
C GLN A 243 -1.44 -13.83 16.90
N THR A 244 -2.34 -14.42 17.70
CA THR A 244 -3.76 -14.62 17.32
C THR A 244 -4.76 -14.03 18.31
N THR A 245 -4.26 -13.33 19.35
CA THR A 245 -5.09 -12.89 20.48
C THR A 245 -5.67 -11.50 20.27
N LEU A 246 -4.87 -10.55 19.80
CA LEU A 246 -5.32 -9.29 19.24
C LEU A 246 -4.87 -9.26 17.78
N VAL A 247 -5.82 -9.15 16.86
CA VAL A 247 -5.54 -9.01 15.43
C VAL A 247 -6.21 -7.75 14.92
N ALA A 248 -5.40 -6.78 14.52
CA ALA A 248 -5.85 -5.60 13.79
C ALA A 248 -6.11 -6.01 12.35
N MET A 249 -7.35 -5.87 11.90
CA MET A 249 -7.75 -6.27 10.56
C MET A 249 -7.67 -5.07 9.62
N ASP A 250 -7.22 -5.28 8.39
CA ASP A 250 -7.12 -4.19 7.44
C ASP A 250 -8.48 -3.53 7.16
N ASP A 251 -8.47 -2.20 7.17
CA ASP A 251 -9.58 -1.34 6.84
C ASP A 251 -9.50 -0.84 5.40
N ALA A 252 -10.67 -0.57 4.85
CA ALA A 252 -10.79 0.09 3.56
C ALA A 252 -11.91 1.12 3.56
N THR A 253 -11.64 2.27 2.96
CA THR A 253 -12.61 3.36 2.85
C THR A 253 -12.33 4.23 1.63
N THR A 254 -13.23 5.16 1.30
CA THR A 254 -12.96 6.21 0.32
C THR A 254 -13.03 7.57 0.97
N LEU A 255 -12.19 8.47 0.51
CA LEU A 255 -12.22 9.86 0.90
C LEU A 255 -12.37 10.73 -0.34
N TYR A 256 -13.42 11.55 -0.36
CA TYR A 256 -13.43 12.68 -1.28
C TYR A 256 -12.32 13.62 -0.86
N PRO A 257 -11.47 14.12 -1.77
CA PRO A 257 -10.29 14.84 -1.32
C PRO A 257 -10.58 16.18 -0.63
N ASP A 258 -11.79 16.76 -0.73
CA ASP A 258 -12.24 17.93 0.05
C ASP A 258 -13.26 17.56 1.14
N GLY A 259 -13.54 16.26 1.26
CA GLY A 259 -14.52 15.71 2.17
C GLY A 259 -13.92 15.32 3.51
N SER A 260 -14.80 14.89 4.39
CA SER A 260 -14.43 14.18 5.60
C SER A 260 -15.23 12.89 5.69
N LYS A 261 -14.64 11.87 6.31
CA LYS A 261 -15.32 10.60 6.56
C LYS A 261 -14.91 10.02 7.90
N THR A 262 -15.89 9.64 8.71
CA THR A 262 -15.67 8.93 9.97
C THR A 262 -15.67 7.43 9.72
N VAL A 263 -14.70 6.72 10.28
CA VAL A 263 -14.47 5.29 10.11
C VAL A 263 -14.25 4.65 11.48
N ASP A 264 -14.85 3.49 11.71
CA ASP A 264 -14.66 2.68 12.92
C ASP A 264 -13.62 1.60 12.63
N LEU A 265 -12.33 1.93 12.82
CA LEU A 265 -11.21 1.01 12.56
C LEU A 265 -11.17 -0.18 13.52
N LEU A 266 -11.84 -0.09 14.68
CA LEU A 266 -11.85 -1.17 15.67
C LEU A 266 -12.99 -2.16 15.43
N GLY A 267 -13.87 -1.89 14.47
CA GLY A 267 -15.12 -2.60 14.28
C GLY A 267 -14.95 -4.01 13.70
N ASN A 268 -13.88 -4.24 12.94
CA ASN A 268 -13.50 -5.51 12.29
C ASN A 268 -12.39 -6.26 13.04
N ASP A 269 -11.72 -5.63 14.01
CA ASP A 269 -10.61 -6.21 14.78
C ASP A 269 -11.04 -7.42 15.63
N ILE A 270 -10.14 -8.40 15.74
CA ILE A 270 -10.30 -9.56 16.61
C ILE A 270 -9.74 -9.24 17.98
N ASN A 271 -10.60 -9.27 19.02
CA ASN A 271 -10.20 -9.06 20.40
C ASN A 271 -10.52 -10.27 21.29
N ASN A 272 -9.53 -11.15 21.45
CA ASN A 272 -9.59 -12.29 22.38
C ASN A 272 -8.87 -12.01 23.71
N THR A 273 -8.39 -10.80 23.94
CA THR A 273 -7.63 -10.48 25.17
C THR A 273 -8.54 -10.31 26.40
N GLY A 274 -9.82 -10.03 26.19
CA GLY A 274 -10.79 -9.69 27.24
C GLY A 274 -10.68 -8.26 27.76
N GLY A 275 -9.77 -7.45 27.19
CA GLY A 275 -9.64 -6.02 27.45
C GLY A 275 -10.46 -5.16 26.49
N THR A 276 -10.43 -3.84 26.71
CA THR A 276 -11.00 -2.87 25.77
C THR A 276 -9.92 -2.34 24.83
N LEU A 277 -10.25 -2.22 23.55
CA LEU A 277 -9.35 -1.68 22.52
C LEU A 277 -9.36 -0.15 22.50
N ALA A 278 -8.22 0.43 22.15
CA ALA A 278 -8.07 1.84 21.84
C ALA A 278 -7.00 2.04 20.77
N ILE A 279 -7.22 2.98 19.87
CA ILE A 279 -6.20 3.42 18.91
C ILE A 279 -5.13 4.20 19.67
N THR A 280 -3.88 3.77 19.57
CA THR A 280 -2.73 4.34 20.29
C THR A 280 -1.71 5.00 19.37
N GLN A 281 -1.65 4.59 18.10
CA GLN A 281 -0.78 5.25 17.12
C GLN A 281 -1.46 5.41 15.75
N ILE A 282 -1.03 6.41 14.99
CA ILE A 282 -1.28 6.57 13.55
C ILE A 282 0.08 6.77 12.87
N ASN A 283 0.45 5.90 11.94
CA ASN A 283 1.77 5.93 11.27
C ASN A 283 2.95 6.02 12.26
N GLY A 284 2.90 5.24 13.34
CA GLY A 284 3.93 5.25 14.40
C GLY A 284 3.97 6.52 15.25
N GLN A 285 3.03 7.46 15.08
CA GLN A 285 2.88 8.63 15.96
C GLN A 285 1.89 8.31 17.08
N ASP A 286 2.32 8.46 18.33
CA ASP A 286 1.46 8.34 19.50
C ASP A 286 0.27 9.31 19.43
N VAL A 287 -0.93 8.79 19.66
CA VAL A 287 -2.18 9.56 19.66
C VAL A 287 -3.05 9.24 20.87
N VAL A 288 -3.85 10.22 21.27
CA VAL A 288 -5.01 10.03 22.15
C VAL A 288 -6.27 10.63 21.52
N SER A 289 -7.43 10.29 22.07
CA SER A 289 -8.70 10.90 21.64
C SER A 289 -8.63 12.43 21.63
N GLY A 290 -8.93 13.01 20.47
CA GLY A 290 -8.91 14.44 20.19
C GLY A 290 -7.70 14.89 19.36
N ASP A 291 -6.67 14.05 19.25
CA ASP A 291 -5.48 14.36 18.44
C ASP A 291 -5.77 14.27 16.94
N VAL A 292 -4.96 15.01 16.17
CA VAL A 292 -5.03 15.06 14.72
C VAL A 292 -3.62 14.82 14.18
N VAL A 293 -3.43 13.72 13.45
CA VAL A 293 -2.20 13.42 12.73
C VAL A 293 -2.33 13.89 11.29
N THR A 294 -1.33 14.61 10.79
CA THR A 294 -1.25 14.98 9.36
C THR A 294 -0.32 14.00 8.68
N LEU A 295 -0.84 13.27 7.70
CA LEU A 295 -0.08 12.32 6.90
C LEU A 295 0.90 13.06 5.97
N ALA A 296 1.90 12.35 5.44
CA ALA A 296 2.91 12.95 4.55
C ALA A 296 2.27 13.52 3.27
N THR A 297 1.25 12.82 2.76
CA THR A 297 0.40 13.23 1.65
C THR A 297 -0.52 14.42 1.97
N GLY A 298 -0.63 14.84 3.25
CA GLY A 298 -1.32 16.05 3.68
C GLY A 298 -2.72 15.84 4.27
N GLN A 299 -3.34 14.68 4.07
CA GLN A 299 -4.64 14.35 4.68
C GLN A 299 -4.49 14.25 6.21
N GLN A 300 -5.57 14.54 6.93
CA GLN A 300 -5.57 14.52 8.39
C GLN A 300 -6.40 13.37 8.93
N VAL A 301 -5.89 12.69 9.96
CA VAL A 301 -6.57 11.63 10.70
C VAL A 301 -6.82 12.12 12.11
N GLN A 302 -8.08 12.38 12.44
CA GLN A 302 -8.49 12.79 13.78
C GLN A 302 -9.00 11.59 14.58
N VAL A 303 -8.45 11.33 15.76
CA VAL A 303 -8.96 10.29 16.67
C VAL A 303 -10.12 10.86 17.48
N ASN A 304 -11.29 10.24 17.39
CA ASN A 304 -12.50 10.72 18.07
C ASN A 304 -12.64 10.09 19.47
N GLY A 305 -13.41 10.73 20.35
CA GLY A 305 -13.62 10.27 21.73
C GLY A 305 -14.50 9.03 21.88
N ASP A 306 -15.11 8.56 20.79
CA ASP A 306 -15.88 7.32 20.74
C ASP A 306 -15.08 6.12 20.20
N GLY A 307 -13.79 6.30 19.89
CA GLY A 307 -12.90 5.26 19.36
C GLY A 307 -12.83 5.21 17.82
N THR A 308 -13.66 5.99 17.11
CA THR A 308 -13.58 6.10 15.65
C THR A 308 -12.49 7.09 15.22
N VAL A 309 -12.13 7.09 13.93
CA VAL A 309 -11.29 8.13 13.33
C VAL A 309 -12.08 8.96 12.32
N THR A 310 -11.80 10.25 12.22
CA THR A 310 -12.27 11.10 11.14
C THR A 310 -11.13 11.43 10.19
N LEU A 311 -11.23 10.93 8.96
CA LEU A 311 -10.36 11.29 7.86
C LEU A 311 -10.83 12.62 7.25
N LEU A 312 -9.88 13.51 6.99
CA LEU A 312 -10.09 14.82 6.38
C LEU A 312 -9.21 14.92 5.13
N GLY A 313 -9.87 15.09 3.99
CA GLY A 313 -9.17 15.31 2.73
C GLY A 313 -8.47 16.67 2.71
N ASP A 314 -7.33 16.73 2.05
CA ASP A 314 -6.44 17.88 1.98
C ASP A 314 -6.64 18.73 0.71
N GLY A 315 -7.31 18.17 -0.29
CA GLY A 315 -7.43 18.76 -1.61
C GLY A 315 -7.04 17.82 -2.74
N GLU A 316 -6.31 16.76 -2.44
CA GLU A 316 -5.51 16.05 -3.42
C GLU A 316 -6.03 14.64 -3.69
N ILE A 317 -6.29 14.34 -4.97
CA ILE A 317 -6.72 13.00 -5.39
C ILE A 317 -5.51 12.08 -5.44
N GLU A 318 -5.39 11.17 -4.48
CA GLU A 318 -4.40 10.10 -4.46
C GLU A 318 -4.88 8.91 -3.63
N ASN A 319 -4.08 7.85 -3.61
CA ASN A 319 -4.29 6.74 -2.70
C ASN A 319 -3.64 7.13 -1.37
N VAL A 320 -4.42 7.08 -0.30
CA VAL A 320 -3.96 7.50 1.03
C VAL A 320 -3.96 6.26 1.91
N ASN A 321 -2.84 5.55 1.92
CA ASN A 321 -2.68 4.37 2.77
C ASN A 321 -1.92 4.78 4.02
N PHE A 322 -2.32 4.30 5.18
CA PHE A 322 -1.66 4.58 6.46
C PHE A 322 -1.85 3.38 7.41
N THR A 323 -1.10 3.36 8.51
CA THR A 323 -1.23 2.34 9.56
C THR A 323 -1.81 2.93 10.84
N TYR A 324 -2.51 2.12 11.60
CA TYR A 324 -2.91 2.43 12.98
C TYR A 324 -2.43 1.33 13.91
N GLU A 325 -2.03 1.71 15.12
CA GLU A 325 -1.83 0.75 16.21
C GLU A 325 -3.08 0.75 17.10
N VAL A 326 -3.57 -0.44 17.39
CA VAL A 326 -4.57 -0.71 18.41
C VAL A 326 -3.93 -1.38 19.61
N SER A 327 -4.23 -0.89 20.80
CA SER A 327 -3.81 -1.50 22.06
C SER A 327 -5.02 -1.95 22.87
N SER A 328 -4.90 -3.12 23.49
CA SER A 328 -5.84 -3.58 24.50
C SER A 328 -5.42 -3.15 25.90
N SER A 329 -6.39 -2.88 26.77
CA SER A 329 -6.15 -2.57 28.19
C SER A 329 -5.42 -3.68 28.98
N THR A 330 -5.26 -4.86 28.38
CA THR A 330 -4.52 -6.01 28.94
C THR A 330 -3.04 -6.05 28.53
N GLY A 331 -2.58 -5.16 27.65
CA GLY A 331 -1.17 -4.96 27.30
C GLY A 331 -0.75 -5.44 25.92
N GLN A 332 -1.59 -6.20 25.21
CA GLN A 332 -1.36 -6.57 23.81
C GLN A 332 -1.63 -5.36 22.90
N SER A 333 -0.83 -5.21 21.86
CA SER A 333 -1.09 -4.29 20.75
C SER A 333 -1.00 -5.01 19.41
N ASP A 334 -1.64 -4.45 18.39
CA ASP A 334 -1.43 -4.85 17.01
C ASP A 334 -1.51 -3.65 16.05
N THR A 335 -0.99 -3.79 14.83
CA THR A 335 -1.01 -2.75 13.78
C THR A 335 -1.82 -3.24 12.58
N GLY A 336 -2.74 -2.40 12.09
CA GLY A 336 -3.56 -2.65 10.90
C GLY A 336 -3.33 -1.60 9.81
N PHE A 337 -3.62 -1.93 8.55
CA PHE A 337 -3.65 -0.96 7.46
C PHE A 337 -5.00 -0.28 7.33
N VAL A 338 -4.99 0.97 6.88
CA VAL A 338 -6.16 1.66 6.35
C VAL A 338 -5.88 2.05 4.92
N ASN A 339 -6.64 1.45 3.99
CA ASN A 339 -6.59 1.78 2.58
C ASN A 339 -7.65 2.82 2.24
N VAL A 340 -7.25 4.00 1.75
CA VAL A 340 -8.19 5.06 1.39
C VAL A 340 -8.11 5.35 -0.11
N ASP A 341 -9.18 4.97 -0.81
CA ASP A 341 -9.33 5.21 -2.25
C ASP A 341 -10.00 6.56 -2.55
N SER A 342 -9.75 7.07 -3.76
CA SER A 342 -10.46 8.21 -4.32
C SER A 342 -11.31 7.83 -5.53
N VAL A 343 -12.53 8.38 -5.62
CA VAL A 343 -13.57 7.89 -6.55
C VAL A 343 -13.45 8.54 -7.96
N PRO A 344 -13.40 7.77 -9.07
CA PRO A 344 -13.36 8.32 -10.44
C PRO A 344 -14.75 8.79 -10.93
N CYS A 345 -14.84 9.96 -11.59
CA CYS A 345 -16.11 10.55 -12.03
C CYS A 345 -16.05 11.26 -13.40
N PHE A 346 -17.19 11.35 -14.08
CA PHE A 346 -17.43 12.19 -15.26
C PHE A 346 -17.78 13.62 -14.87
N VAL A 347 -17.50 14.61 -15.72
CA VAL A 347 -18.02 15.98 -15.52
C VAL A 347 -19.37 16.14 -16.21
N ALA A 348 -20.34 16.77 -15.56
CA ALA A 348 -21.63 17.13 -16.17
C ALA A 348 -21.42 17.91 -17.48
N GLY A 349 -22.25 17.61 -18.47
CA GLY A 349 -22.10 18.04 -19.86
C GLY A 349 -21.28 17.09 -20.72
N THR A 350 -20.58 16.11 -20.13
CA THR A 350 -19.93 15.03 -20.89
C THR A 350 -21.01 14.20 -21.58
N LEU A 351 -20.94 14.09 -22.90
CA LEU A 351 -21.89 13.34 -23.71
C LEU A 351 -21.57 11.86 -23.67
N ILE A 352 -22.52 11.01 -23.30
CA ILE A 352 -22.40 9.55 -23.30
C ILE A 352 -23.15 9.01 -24.52
N ASP A 353 -22.53 8.08 -25.26
CA ASP A 353 -23.19 7.44 -26.40
C ASP A 353 -24.28 6.49 -25.89
N THR A 354 -25.51 6.71 -26.37
CA THR A 354 -26.66 5.82 -26.16
C THR A 354 -27.16 5.32 -27.52
N PRO A 355 -27.99 4.26 -27.60
CA PRO A 355 -28.58 3.79 -28.85
C PRO A 355 -29.34 4.86 -29.63
N ASP A 356 -29.94 5.83 -28.92
CA ASP A 356 -30.75 6.91 -29.50
C ASP A 356 -29.93 8.17 -29.79
N GLY A 357 -28.62 8.12 -29.56
CA GLY A 357 -27.68 9.21 -29.76
C GLY A 357 -26.95 9.63 -28.49
N ARG A 358 -26.16 10.69 -28.58
CA ARG A 358 -25.39 11.22 -27.45
C ARG A 358 -26.27 11.95 -26.45
N ALA A 359 -26.19 11.59 -25.18
CA ALA A 359 -26.92 12.23 -24.09
C ALA A 359 -25.95 12.77 -23.03
N PRO A 360 -26.15 13.98 -22.47
CA PRO A 360 -25.34 14.45 -21.35
C PRO A 360 -25.45 13.52 -20.14
N VAL A 361 -24.32 13.23 -19.50
CA VAL A 361 -24.23 12.24 -18.41
C VAL A 361 -25.19 12.52 -17.25
N GLU A 362 -25.40 13.80 -16.92
CA GLU A 362 -26.31 14.27 -15.87
C GLU A 362 -27.80 14.14 -16.23
N THR A 363 -28.14 13.73 -17.45
CA THR A 363 -29.52 13.47 -17.87
C THR A 363 -29.90 12.00 -17.82
N LEU A 364 -28.91 11.11 -17.73
CA LEU A 364 -29.13 9.67 -17.65
C LEU A 364 -29.79 9.29 -16.33
N VAL A 365 -30.62 8.25 -16.38
CA VAL A 365 -31.27 7.65 -15.23
C VAL A 365 -31.11 6.13 -15.23
N PRO A 366 -31.21 5.46 -14.07
CA PRO A 366 -31.21 4.00 -14.02
C PRO A 366 -32.26 3.40 -14.98
N GLY A 367 -31.85 2.40 -15.75
CA GLY A 367 -32.61 1.76 -16.81
C GLY A 367 -32.29 2.26 -18.22
N ASP A 368 -31.66 3.43 -18.37
CA ASP A 368 -31.25 3.94 -19.68
C ASP A 368 -30.19 3.05 -20.31
N MET A 369 -30.28 2.82 -21.62
CA MET A 369 -29.31 2.00 -22.35
C MET A 369 -28.11 2.85 -22.76
N VAL A 370 -26.90 2.45 -22.35
CA VAL A 370 -25.64 3.11 -22.73
C VAL A 370 -24.85 2.18 -23.65
N MET A 371 -24.27 2.74 -24.71
CA MET A 371 -23.42 1.98 -25.61
C MET A 371 -22.13 1.57 -24.88
N THR A 372 -21.88 0.28 -24.77
CA THR A 372 -20.61 -0.26 -24.28
C THR A 372 -19.82 -0.88 -25.43
N LYS A 373 -18.51 -0.99 -25.23
CA LYS A 373 -17.58 -1.49 -26.25
C LYS A 373 -17.74 -2.99 -26.50
N ASP A 374 -17.88 -3.78 -25.45
CA ASP A 374 -17.77 -5.25 -25.54
C ASP A 374 -19.14 -5.94 -25.58
N ASP A 375 -20.13 -5.42 -24.85
CA ASP A 375 -21.42 -6.09 -24.62
C ASP A 375 -22.60 -5.41 -25.35
N GLY A 376 -22.32 -4.45 -26.24
CA GLY A 376 -23.35 -3.66 -26.90
C GLY A 376 -24.07 -2.71 -25.93
N PRO A 377 -25.31 -2.28 -26.21
CA PRO A 377 -26.05 -1.44 -25.27
C PRO A 377 -26.33 -2.16 -23.95
N GLN A 378 -25.90 -1.59 -22.82
CA GLN A 378 -26.14 -2.12 -21.48
C GLN A 378 -27.01 -1.16 -20.65
N PRO A 379 -27.92 -1.68 -19.80
CA PRO A 379 -28.76 -0.85 -18.95
C PRO A 379 -27.92 -0.24 -17.83
N LEU A 380 -28.01 1.08 -17.66
CA LEU A 380 -27.46 1.77 -16.51
C LEU A 380 -28.18 1.30 -15.25
N ARG A 381 -27.43 0.87 -14.24
CA ARG A 381 -28.01 0.34 -13.01
C ARG A 381 -28.09 1.38 -11.92
N TRP A 382 -27.10 2.27 -11.88
CA TRP A 382 -27.06 3.34 -10.91
C TRP A 382 -26.30 4.56 -11.43
N ILE A 383 -26.66 5.74 -10.90
CA ILE A 383 -26.02 7.02 -11.20
C ILE A 383 -25.84 7.85 -9.93
N GLY A 384 -24.60 8.26 -9.66
CA GLY A 384 -24.25 9.15 -8.53
C GLY A 384 -23.84 10.54 -8.99
N ARG A 385 -24.07 11.58 -8.17
CA ARG A 385 -23.74 12.98 -8.52
C ARG A 385 -23.21 13.76 -7.32
N ARG A 386 -22.23 14.65 -7.54
CA ARG A 386 -21.70 15.55 -6.50
C ARG A 386 -21.13 16.85 -7.08
N ASP A 387 -21.30 17.96 -6.37
CA ASP A 387 -20.66 19.24 -6.71
C ASP A 387 -19.34 19.43 -5.95
N VAL A 388 -18.28 19.78 -6.66
CA VAL A 388 -16.92 19.97 -6.11
C VAL A 388 -16.31 21.27 -6.67
N PRO A 389 -15.66 22.12 -5.85
CA PRO A 389 -14.90 23.27 -6.36
C PRO A 389 -13.75 22.84 -7.28
N ALA A 390 -13.65 23.42 -8.48
CA ALA A 390 -12.61 23.06 -9.45
C ALA A 390 -11.27 23.77 -9.15
N ARG A 391 -10.46 23.25 -8.23
CA ARG A 391 -9.15 23.79 -7.85
C ARG A 391 -8.13 22.67 -7.67
N GLY A 392 -6.85 22.90 -7.99
CA GLY A 392 -5.80 21.92 -7.71
C GLY A 392 -6.14 20.55 -8.30
N ASN A 393 -6.00 19.47 -7.52
CA ASN A 393 -6.36 18.13 -7.98
C ASN A 393 -7.86 17.88 -8.16
N PHE A 394 -8.78 18.78 -7.81
CA PHE A 394 -10.20 18.65 -8.16
C PHE A 394 -10.57 19.23 -9.51
N ALA A 395 -9.66 20.00 -10.09
CA ALA A 395 -9.89 20.61 -11.38
C ALA A 395 -9.98 19.51 -12.44
N PRO A 396 -11.07 19.47 -13.22
CA PRO A 396 -11.25 18.45 -14.23
C PRO A 396 -10.14 18.54 -15.27
N ILE A 397 -9.79 17.39 -15.83
CA ILE A 397 -8.83 17.33 -16.90
C ILE A 397 -9.59 17.34 -18.22
N ARG A 398 -9.29 18.36 -19.01
CA ARG A 398 -9.78 18.50 -20.37
C ARG A 398 -8.87 17.73 -21.30
N ILE A 399 -9.45 16.75 -21.98
CA ILE A 399 -8.83 16.07 -23.12
C ILE A 399 -9.37 16.74 -24.38
N ALA A 400 -8.49 17.34 -25.17
CA ALA A 400 -8.86 17.98 -26.43
C ALA A 400 -9.39 16.93 -27.41
N ALA A 401 -10.29 17.35 -28.30
CA ALA A 401 -10.78 16.49 -29.38
C ALA A 401 -9.61 15.86 -30.15
N ASP A 402 -9.82 14.61 -30.56
CA ASP A 402 -8.88 13.83 -31.37
C ASP A 402 -7.53 13.45 -30.72
N THR A 403 -7.38 13.60 -29.40
CA THR A 403 -6.10 13.36 -28.69
C THR A 403 -5.75 11.88 -28.55
N PHE A 404 -6.75 10.99 -28.51
CA PHE A 404 -6.57 9.54 -28.39
C PHE A 404 -7.43 8.77 -29.40
N GLY A 405 -7.48 9.26 -30.64
CA GLY A 405 -8.41 8.79 -31.66
C GLY A 405 -9.62 9.70 -31.78
N ARG A 406 -10.60 9.35 -32.62
CA ARG A 406 -11.67 10.29 -33.01
C ARG A 406 -12.70 10.48 -31.90
N HIS A 407 -12.69 11.63 -31.24
CA HIS A 407 -13.62 11.97 -30.16
C HIS A 407 -13.76 13.49 -29.98
N ASP A 408 -14.85 13.92 -29.35
CA ASP A 408 -15.08 15.31 -28.96
C ASP A 408 -14.21 15.71 -27.76
N THR A 409 -14.15 16.99 -27.43
CA THR A 409 -13.49 17.42 -26.19
C THR A 409 -14.28 16.89 -24.99
N VAL A 410 -13.59 16.26 -24.03
CA VAL A 410 -14.19 15.75 -22.79
C VAL A 410 -13.50 16.31 -21.56
N LEU A 411 -14.24 16.38 -20.46
CA LEU A 411 -13.77 16.77 -19.14
C LEU A 411 -14.02 15.58 -18.20
N LEU A 412 -12.96 15.08 -17.59
CA LEU A 412 -13.00 13.92 -16.70
C LEU A 412 -12.34 14.26 -15.38
N SER A 413 -12.71 13.55 -14.31
CA SER A 413 -11.94 13.64 -13.06
C SER A 413 -10.51 13.09 -13.29
N PRO A 414 -9.51 13.54 -12.53
CA PRO A 414 -8.12 13.13 -12.76
C PRO A 414 -7.84 11.63 -12.70
N LEU A 415 -8.53 10.86 -11.86
CA LEU A 415 -8.35 9.41 -11.77
C LEU A 415 -9.24 8.60 -12.71
N HIS A 416 -10.17 9.25 -13.40
CA HIS A 416 -10.97 8.58 -14.42
C HIS A 416 -10.03 7.94 -15.45
N ARG A 417 -10.22 6.67 -15.79
CA ARG A 417 -9.36 6.00 -16.76
C ARG A 417 -9.92 6.04 -18.17
N VAL A 418 -9.02 6.29 -19.12
CA VAL A 418 -9.29 6.20 -20.56
C VAL A 418 -8.65 4.95 -21.12
N LEU A 419 -9.31 4.32 -22.09
CA LEU A 419 -8.77 3.18 -22.80
C LEU A 419 -7.75 3.66 -23.83
N ILE A 420 -6.51 3.21 -23.70
CA ILE A 420 -5.45 3.47 -24.68
C ILE A 420 -5.14 2.17 -25.43
N ARG A 421 -5.12 2.28 -26.77
CA ARG A 421 -4.70 1.22 -27.68
C ARG A 421 -3.37 1.59 -28.29
N ASP A 422 -2.34 0.83 -27.98
CA ASP A 422 -1.02 1.02 -28.59
C ASP A 422 -0.30 -0.33 -28.67
N SER A 423 0.44 -0.55 -29.76
CA SER A 423 1.34 -1.70 -29.89
C SER A 423 2.35 -1.82 -28.74
N LEU A 424 2.73 -0.70 -28.12
CA LEU A 424 3.58 -0.70 -26.94
C LEU A 424 2.90 -1.28 -25.71
N ALA A 425 1.57 -1.20 -25.60
CA ALA A 425 0.86 -1.80 -24.48
C ALA A 425 0.99 -3.34 -24.52
N ASP A 426 0.89 -3.92 -25.73
CA ASP A 426 1.09 -5.35 -25.96
C ASP A 426 2.52 -5.78 -25.61
N ILE A 427 3.52 -4.98 -26.01
CA ILE A 427 4.94 -5.26 -25.72
C ILE A 427 5.25 -5.16 -24.22
N LEU A 428 4.73 -4.14 -23.54
CA LEU A 428 5.10 -3.83 -22.15
C LEU A 428 4.27 -4.63 -21.13
N PHE A 429 3.00 -4.90 -21.45
CA PHE A 429 2.03 -5.43 -20.48
C PHE A 429 1.34 -6.71 -20.95
N GLY A 430 1.64 -7.20 -22.15
CA GLY A 430 1.00 -8.37 -22.75
C GLY A 430 -0.45 -8.15 -23.15
N GLU A 431 -0.92 -6.89 -23.16
CA GLU A 431 -2.31 -6.52 -23.39
C GLU A 431 -2.42 -5.43 -24.47
N PRO A 432 -3.24 -5.61 -25.52
CA PRO A 432 -3.33 -4.65 -26.63
C PRO A 432 -4.12 -3.37 -26.28
N GLU A 433 -4.88 -3.40 -25.19
CA GLU A 433 -5.68 -2.28 -24.70
C GLU A 433 -5.52 -2.17 -23.18
N VAL A 434 -5.21 -0.97 -22.68
CA VAL A 434 -4.98 -0.71 -21.24
C VAL A 434 -5.74 0.53 -20.79
N LEU A 435 -6.16 0.55 -19.53
CA LEU A 435 -6.82 1.70 -18.91
C LEU A 435 -5.80 2.56 -18.18
N VAL A 436 -5.76 3.86 -18.48
CA VAL A 436 -4.79 4.81 -17.91
C VAL A 436 -5.50 6.00 -17.28
N ALA A 437 -5.14 6.35 -16.04
CA ALA A 437 -5.70 7.50 -15.36
C ALA A 437 -5.35 8.80 -16.11
N VAL A 438 -6.34 9.68 -16.27
CA VAL A 438 -6.20 10.87 -17.12
C VAL A 438 -5.17 11.86 -16.57
N ARG A 439 -4.93 11.90 -15.24
CA ARG A 439 -3.85 12.68 -14.61
C ARG A 439 -2.48 12.30 -15.16
N ASP A 440 -2.24 11.02 -15.36
CA ASP A 440 -0.94 10.51 -15.79
C ASP A 440 -0.70 10.72 -17.30
N LEU A 441 -1.73 11.18 -18.01
CA LEU A 441 -1.70 11.58 -19.43
C LEU A 441 -1.53 13.09 -19.62
N VAL A 442 -1.51 13.89 -18.55
CA VAL A 442 -1.37 15.35 -18.64
C VAL A 442 -0.06 15.72 -19.32
N ASN A 443 -0.15 16.57 -20.34
CA ASN A 443 0.98 16.96 -21.18
C ASN A 443 1.04 18.46 -21.45
N ASP A 444 0.22 19.25 -20.75
CA ASP A 444 0.07 20.70 -20.86
C ASP A 444 -0.32 21.21 -22.26
N HIS A 445 -0.65 20.31 -23.19
CA HIS A 445 -1.03 20.62 -24.56
C HIS A 445 -2.43 20.09 -24.88
N SER A 446 -2.53 18.82 -25.25
CA SER A 446 -3.79 18.20 -25.64
C SER A 446 -4.58 17.69 -24.43
N VAL A 447 -3.89 17.39 -23.33
CA VAL A 447 -4.48 16.99 -22.05
C VAL A 447 -4.06 18.02 -20.99
N ARG A 448 -5.03 18.76 -20.43
CA ARG A 448 -4.78 19.87 -19.51
C ARG A 448 -5.77 19.93 -18.38
N ARG A 449 -5.31 20.30 -17.20
CA ARG A 449 -6.15 20.62 -16.05
C ARG A 449 -6.86 21.98 -16.22
N ILE A 450 -8.14 22.06 -15.86
CA ILE A 450 -8.96 23.27 -15.99
C ILE A 450 -9.47 23.71 -14.62
N GLU A 451 -8.88 24.78 -14.08
CA GLU A 451 -9.29 25.34 -12.79
C GLU A 451 -10.35 26.44 -12.93
N GLY A 452 -11.16 26.60 -11.88
CA GLY A 452 -12.12 27.69 -11.71
C GLY A 452 -13.58 27.21 -11.68
N GLY A 453 -14.36 27.76 -10.74
CA GLY A 453 -15.79 27.47 -10.59
C GLY A 453 -16.07 26.23 -9.74
N THR A 454 -17.26 25.68 -9.92
CA THR A 454 -17.73 24.43 -9.32
C THR A 454 -18.03 23.45 -10.44
N VAL A 455 -17.61 22.20 -10.28
CA VAL A 455 -17.78 21.11 -11.24
C VAL A 455 -18.71 20.07 -10.63
N ASN A 456 -19.71 19.65 -11.41
CA ASN A 456 -20.60 18.56 -11.05
C ASN A 456 -20.03 17.25 -11.60
N TYR A 457 -19.65 16.36 -10.70
CA TYR A 457 -19.12 15.03 -10.99
C TYR A 457 -20.23 13.97 -10.96
N VAL A 458 -20.20 13.03 -11.90
CA VAL A 458 -21.22 12.01 -12.13
C VAL A 458 -20.59 10.62 -12.26
N HIS A 459 -21.20 9.60 -11.67
CA HIS A 459 -20.75 8.20 -11.70
C HIS A 459 -21.77 7.32 -12.41
N LEU A 460 -21.34 6.35 -13.21
CA LEU A 460 -22.23 5.42 -13.94
C LEU A 460 -21.86 3.97 -13.61
N LEU A 461 -22.81 3.20 -13.08
CA LEU A 461 -22.61 1.79 -12.72
C LEU A 461 -23.51 0.87 -13.55
N PHE A 462 -22.97 -0.28 -13.96
CA PHE A 462 -23.63 -1.29 -14.80
C PHE A 462 -23.66 -2.65 -14.09
N ASP A 463 -24.11 -3.72 -14.74
CA ASP A 463 -24.05 -5.10 -14.20
C ASP A 463 -22.62 -5.65 -14.11
N ARG A 464 -21.73 -5.09 -14.92
CA ARG A 464 -20.31 -5.44 -15.01
C ARG A 464 -19.53 -4.16 -15.26
N HIS A 465 -18.24 -4.14 -14.97
CA HIS A 465 -17.39 -3.03 -15.37
C HIS A 465 -17.36 -2.96 -16.90
N GLN A 466 -17.69 -1.78 -17.43
CA GLN A 466 -17.82 -1.57 -18.88
C GLN A 466 -16.83 -0.52 -19.34
N VAL A 467 -16.36 -0.66 -20.57
CA VAL A 467 -15.80 0.48 -21.32
C VAL A 467 -16.95 1.10 -22.12
N ILE A 468 -17.18 2.39 -21.90
CA ILE A 468 -18.23 3.17 -22.56
C ILE A 468 -17.62 4.27 -23.43
N TYR A 469 -18.47 4.96 -24.20
CA TYR A 469 -18.04 6.06 -25.07
C TYR A 469 -18.52 7.40 -24.51
N SER A 470 -17.56 8.22 -24.11
CA SER A 470 -17.73 9.58 -23.58
C SER A 470 -17.24 10.57 -24.61
N GLY A 471 -18.15 11.25 -25.32
CA GLY A 471 -17.82 12.10 -26.47
C GLY A 471 -17.20 11.31 -27.63
N GLY A 472 -17.37 9.98 -27.65
CA GLY A 472 -16.66 9.06 -28.53
C GLY A 472 -15.29 8.60 -28.02
N LEU A 473 -14.78 9.15 -26.91
CA LEU A 473 -13.58 8.64 -26.24
C LEU A 473 -13.95 7.43 -25.40
N GLU A 474 -13.13 6.39 -25.46
CA GLU A 474 -13.35 5.15 -24.71
C GLU A 474 -12.89 5.35 -23.26
N THR A 475 -13.84 5.31 -22.32
CA THR A 475 -13.61 5.55 -20.88
C THR A 475 -14.20 4.42 -20.06
N GLU A 476 -13.67 4.22 -18.86
CA GLU A 476 -14.23 3.25 -17.93
C GLU A 476 -15.61 3.69 -17.38
N SER A 477 -16.43 2.73 -16.98
CA SER A 477 -17.56 2.98 -16.08
C SER A 477 -17.08 2.98 -14.64
N PHE A 478 -17.96 3.26 -13.69
CA PHE A 478 -17.62 3.04 -12.29
C PHE A 478 -17.34 1.55 -12.06
N LEU A 479 -16.16 1.25 -11.51
CA LEU A 479 -15.76 -0.06 -11.04
C LEU A 479 -15.84 -0.02 -9.50
N PRO A 480 -16.86 -0.63 -8.89
CA PRO A 480 -16.83 -0.94 -7.47
C PRO A 480 -15.70 -1.95 -7.24
N GLY A 481 -14.65 -1.52 -6.56
CA GLY A 481 -13.70 -2.44 -5.93
C GLY A 481 -14.20 -2.86 -4.54
N PRO A 482 -13.56 -3.87 -3.93
CA PRO A 482 -13.78 -4.23 -2.52
C PRO A 482 -13.85 -3.03 -1.58
N GLN A 483 -12.97 -2.07 -1.85
CA GLN A 483 -12.75 -0.85 -1.10
C GLN A 483 -13.76 0.27 -1.43
N THR A 484 -14.50 0.18 -2.54
CA THR A 484 -15.43 1.22 -3.00
C THR A 484 -16.90 0.96 -2.62
N THR A 485 -17.28 -0.30 -2.39
CA THR A 485 -18.63 -0.71 -1.92
C THR A 485 -18.86 -0.47 -0.44
N SER A 486 -17.84 -0.67 0.41
CA SER A 486 -17.84 -0.28 1.83
C SER A 486 -17.89 1.25 2.05
N SER A 487 -17.84 2.01 0.95
CA SER A 487 -17.36 3.37 0.97
C SER A 487 -18.37 4.47 0.64
N PHE A 488 -19.53 4.12 0.09
CA PHE A 488 -20.64 5.04 -0.08
C PHE A 488 -21.40 5.28 1.24
N GLU A 489 -22.21 6.34 1.29
CA GLU A 489 -23.17 6.53 2.39
C GLU A 489 -24.04 5.27 2.53
N ALA A 490 -24.36 4.87 3.77
CA ALA A 490 -25.06 3.60 4.05
C ALA A 490 -26.38 3.44 3.26
N GLU A 491 -27.08 4.54 2.97
CA GLU A 491 -28.29 4.54 2.15
C GLU A 491 -28.03 4.19 0.68
N LEU A 492 -26.86 4.58 0.17
CA LEU A 492 -26.43 4.47 -1.22
C LEU A 492 -25.77 3.10 -1.48
N VAL A 493 -25.02 2.57 -0.50
CA VAL A 493 -24.62 1.15 -0.47
C VAL A 493 -25.84 0.25 -0.38
N ALA A 494 -26.79 0.56 0.51
CA ALA A 494 -28.03 -0.23 0.62
C ALA A 494 -28.85 -0.20 -0.69
N GLU A 495 -28.86 0.91 -1.43
CA GLU A 495 -29.46 0.99 -2.74
C GLU A 495 -28.72 0.13 -3.78
N ILE A 496 -27.38 0.22 -3.85
CA ILE A 496 -26.55 -0.58 -4.75
C ILE A 496 -26.69 -2.08 -4.45
N CYS A 497 -26.60 -2.50 -3.17
CA CYS A 497 -26.76 -3.89 -2.76
C CYS A 497 -28.21 -4.39 -2.89
N ALA A 498 -29.22 -3.51 -2.81
CA ALA A 498 -30.60 -3.88 -3.13
C ALA A 498 -30.79 -4.14 -4.64
N LEU A 499 -30.05 -3.40 -5.49
CA LEU A 499 -30.06 -3.59 -6.94
C LEU A 499 -29.23 -4.81 -7.36
N PHE A 500 -28.16 -5.11 -6.62
CA PHE A 500 -27.25 -6.22 -6.86
C PHE A 500 -27.06 -7.07 -5.59
N PRO A 501 -27.96 -8.02 -5.32
CA PRO A 501 -27.91 -8.84 -4.11
C PRO A 501 -26.67 -9.73 -4.04
N GLU A 502 -26.05 -10.02 -5.18
CA GLU A 502 -24.79 -10.76 -5.28
C GLU A 502 -23.54 -9.96 -4.90
N ILE A 503 -23.62 -8.63 -4.83
CA ILE A 503 -22.49 -7.80 -4.38
C ILE A 503 -22.42 -7.87 -2.87
N ASP A 504 -21.32 -8.44 -2.37
CA ASP A 504 -20.94 -8.35 -0.98
C ASP A 504 -20.68 -6.86 -0.63
N PRO A 505 -21.47 -6.26 0.28
CA PRO A 505 -21.31 -4.86 0.66
C PRO A 505 -19.96 -4.56 1.34
N GLU A 506 -19.36 -5.57 1.99
CA GLU A 506 -18.12 -5.43 2.75
C GLU A 506 -16.90 -5.70 1.88
N THR A 507 -16.96 -6.71 1.01
CA THR A 507 -15.80 -7.15 0.22
C THR A 507 -15.86 -6.75 -1.24
N GLY A 508 -16.95 -6.15 -1.72
CA GLY A 508 -17.21 -5.87 -3.14
C GLY A 508 -17.18 -7.09 -4.07
N GLN A 509 -16.98 -8.28 -3.52
CA GLN A 509 -16.98 -9.54 -4.24
C GLN A 509 -18.38 -9.82 -4.77
N GLY A 510 -18.45 -10.43 -5.96
CA GLY A 510 -19.69 -10.65 -6.68
C GLY A 510 -19.96 -9.61 -7.78
N TYR A 511 -19.25 -8.49 -7.80
CA TYR A 511 -19.14 -7.64 -8.99
C TYR A 511 -18.05 -8.15 -9.96
N SER A 512 -18.14 -7.78 -11.23
CA SER A 512 -17.18 -8.27 -12.23
C SER A 512 -15.81 -7.62 -12.11
N PRO A 513 -14.71 -8.31 -12.49
CA PRO A 513 -13.39 -7.72 -12.65
C PRO A 513 -13.37 -6.52 -13.61
N ALA A 514 -12.29 -5.74 -13.57
CA ALA A 514 -12.09 -4.65 -14.52
C ALA A 514 -12.13 -5.15 -15.97
N ALA A 515 -12.82 -4.43 -16.86
CA ALA A 515 -12.94 -4.79 -18.28
C ALA A 515 -11.59 -4.94 -19.00
N ARG A 516 -10.56 -4.20 -18.56
CA ARG A 516 -9.20 -4.22 -19.09
C ARG A 516 -8.19 -4.00 -17.96
N ARG A 517 -6.91 -4.33 -18.22
CA ARG A 517 -5.81 -4.04 -17.30
C ARG A 517 -5.70 -2.54 -17.05
N CYS A 518 -5.69 -2.17 -15.78
CA CYS A 518 -5.52 -0.81 -15.34
C CYS A 518 -4.05 -0.56 -15.02
N LEU A 519 -3.45 0.45 -15.65
CA LEU A 519 -2.05 0.79 -15.39
C LEU A 519 -1.92 1.58 -14.09
N LYS A 520 -0.89 1.24 -13.32
CA LYS A 520 -0.37 2.05 -12.21
C LYS A 520 0.31 3.31 -12.74
N ARG A 521 0.51 4.30 -11.88
CA ARG A 521 1.10 5.59 -12.25
C ARG A 521 2.48 5.44 -12.90
N PHE A 522 3.35 4.59 -12.36
CA PHE A 522 4.69 4.36 -12.93
C PHE A 522 4.63 3.62 -14.27
N GLU A 523 3.76 2.61 -14.41
CA GLU A 523 3.51 1.91 -15.67
C GLU A 523 3.04 2.89 -16.76
N ALA A 524 2.10 3.78 -16.40
CA ALA A 524 1.61 4.85 -17.26
C ALA A 524 2.73 5.83 -17.65
N GLN A 525 3.61 6.21 -16.72
CA GLN A 525 4.74 7.09 -17.02
C GLN A 525 5.74 6.45 -18.00
N VAL A 526 6.07 5.16 -17.83
CA VAL A 526 6.93 4.42 -18.77
C VAL A 526 6.27 4.37 -20.16
N PHE A 527 4.97 4.12 -20.20
CA PHE A 527 4.17 4.07 -21.42
C PHE A 527 4.14 5.43 -22.16
N VAL A 528 4.01 6.54 -21.43
CA VAL A 528 3.87 7.89 -22.02
C VAL A 528 5.23 8.56 -22.34
N ARG A 529 6.30 8.30 -21.58
CA ARG A 529 7.60 9.02 -21.69
C ARG A 529 8.32 8.83 -23.03
N ARG A 530 8.10 7.76 -23.78
CA ARG A 530 8.80 7.53 -25.07
C ARG A 530 8.08 8.03 -26.33
N ALA A 531 6.81 8.41 -26.25
CA ALA A 531 6.14 9.12 -27.34
C ALA A 531 6.74 10.53 -27.60
N ARG A 532 7.63 11.01 -26.73
CA ARG A 532 8.35 12.29 -26.84
C ARG A 532 9.75 12.20 -27.46
N VAL A 533 10.23 11.00 -27.82
CA VAL A 533 11.52 10.81 -28.51
C VAL A 533 11.27 10.33 -29.94
N ALA A 534 10.74 11.22 -30.78
CA ALA A 534 10.65 11.05 -32.23
C ALA A 534 10.95 12.38 -32.94
#